data_AF-A0A925KQL0-F1
#
_entry.id   AF-A0A925KQL0-F1
#
_cell.length_a   1.000
_cell.length_b   1.000
_cell.length_c   1.000
_cell.angle_alpha   90.00
_cell.angle_beta   90.00
_cell.angle_gamma   90.00
#
_symmetry.space_group_name_H-M   'P 1'
#
loop_
_entity.id
_entity.type
_entity.pdbx_description
1 polymer ?
#
loop_
_entity_poly.entity_id
_entity_poly.type
_entity_poly.pdbx_seq_one_letter_code
_entity_poly.pdbx_strand_id
1 'polypeptide(L)'
;KRAEFNAATPNRFAFKHAHSERNPEKDWDKHVLASIVFALYALNDKFDGAAITPNNTIVIASSVSNGGGASLRAAELDQFGLIDGVAVSEPNVNPKPGAKFGIVQGLGAPFFAHSKDLYDYVTLVNLYQPCASVAQGAAAPLNLSASPNRCQSLADKGLLAAGTPSEQANQAQAIINGYGILPEQNFIQPSHTQFFVPQAISVTYANAYGRFGVEDNLCGYSFGATAADGTPIPLAPTSLAILFALSNGIPPTGGVNLINNLSVGGPREDRVSISASTNRQDQNVDGALCLRALSTGVEGAALNGNDQANRAKVENGIKRILANADLNGIPAIIVTGRNDANLAPNHTSRAYYGLNQLKHNDGKLRYVEITNAHHLDVFNAFAGFDSRLIPLHYYFIQALDLMYDHLKNGTPLPPSQVVHTTPRGAPMPPAIAAPQISTANVPPIAQTPAAEDLIKFEDATLKIPE
;
A
#
# COMPACT_ATOMS: atom_id res chain seq x y z
N LYS A 1 4.10 21.41 -28.34
CA LYS A 1 3.99 20.61 -27.10
C LYS A 1 3.55 19.16 -27.33
N ARG A 2 2.26 18.83 -27.52
CA ARG A 2 1.83 17.41 -27.69
C ARG A 2 2.45 16.70 -28.91
N ALA A 3 2.50 17.35 -30.07
CA ALA A 3 3.09 16.76 -31.27
C ALA A 3 4.60 16.51 -31.11
N GLU A 4 5.32 17.46 -30.49
CA GLU A 4 6.75 17.32 -30.17
C GLU A 4 6.99 16.19 -29.17
N PHE A 5 6.18 16.11 -28.10
CA PHE A 5 6.25 15.01 -27.13
C PHE A 5 6.03 13.66 -27.83
N ASN A 6 4.95 13.52 -28.61
CA ASN A 6 4.67 12.27 -29.33
C ASN A 6 5.77 11.90 -30.35
N ALA A 7 6.44 12.88 -30.96
CA ALA A 7 7.56 12.64 -31.85
C ALA A 7 8.82 12.20 -31.08
N ALA A 8 9.08 12.77 -29.91
CA ALA A 8 10.23 12.43 -29.07
C ALA A 8 10.05 11.10 -28.32
N THR A 9 8.83 10.82 -27.86
CA THR A 9 8.46 9.64 -27.05
C THR A 9 7.21 8.97 -27.65
N PRO A 10 7.33 8.32 -28.81
CA PRO A 10 6.19 7.63 -29.42
C PRO A 10 5.64 6.53 -28.50
N ASN A 11 4.35 6.26 -28.60
CA ASN A 11 3.65 5.20 -27.86
C ASN A 11 3.61 5.39 -26.33
N ARG A 12 3.63 6.63 -25.84
CA ARG A 12 3.44 6.93 -24.41
C ARG A 12 1.98 7.26 -24.07
N PHE A 13 1.59 6.87 -22.86
CA PHE A 13 0.25 6.98 -22.34
C PHE A 13 0.21 7.81 -21.06
N ALA A 14 -0.78 8.70 -20.96
CA ALA A 14 -1.09 9.42 -19.73
C ALA A 14 -2.19 8.67 -18.97
N PHE A 15 -1.97 8.47 -17.67
CA PHE A 15 -2.96 7.92 -16.73
C PHE A 15 -3.44 9.02 -15.81
N LYS A 16 -4.75 9.18 -15.61
CA LYS A 16 -5.33 10.29 -14.82
C LYS A 16 -4.82 10.32 -13.38
N HIS A 17 -4.62 9.17 -12.75
CA HIS A 17 -4.10 9.11 -11.38
C HIS A 17 -2.72 9.79 -11.28
N ALA A 18 -1.79 9.39 -12.15
CA ALA A 18 -0.44 9.95 -12.18
C ALA A 18 -0.37 11.36 -12.78
N HIS A 19 -1.00 11.58 -13.94
CA HIS A 19 -0.67 12.69 -14.86
C HIS A 19 -1.80 13.71 -15.03
N SER A 20 -2.76 13.78 -14.11
CA SER A 20 -3.84 14.78 -14.19
C SER A 20 -3.42 16.19 -13.79
N GLU A 21 -2.15 16.39 -13.39
CA GLU A 21 -1.63 17.61 -12.75
C GLU A 21 -2.42 18.00 -11.47
N ARG A 22 -3.14 17.04 -10.90
CA ARG A 22 -3.85 17.15 -9.63
C ARG A 22 -3.23 16.17 -8.65
N ASN A 23 -3.39 16.49 -7.37
CA ASN A 23 -3.24 15.49 -6.30
C ASN A 23 -4.67 15.02 -5.98
N PRO A 24 -5.16 13.92 -6.59
CA PRO A 24 -6.53 13.47 -6.39
C PRO A 24 -6.80 13.01 -4.96
N GLU A 25 -5.82 12.38 -4.29
CA GLU A 25 -5.98 11.85 -2.93
C GLU A 25 -6.26 12.93 -1.88
N LYS A 26 -5.84 14.17 -2.13
CA LYS A 26 -6.13 15.28 -1.21
C LYS A 26 -7.63 15.53 -0.99
N ASP A 27 -8.48 15.08 -1.91
CA ASP A 27 -9.93 15.30 -1.86
C ASP A 27 -10.73 13.98 -1.79
N TRP A 28 -10.09 12.81 -1.65
CA TRP A 28 -10.82 11.53 -1.59
C TRP A 28 -11.78 11.44 -0.41
N ASP A 29 -11.39 11.99 0.75
CA ASP A 29 -12.25 12.16 1.93
C ASP A 29 -13.53 12.96 1.63
N LYS A 30 -13.39 14.10 0.95
CA LYS A 30 -14.53 14.91 0.51
C LYS A 30 -15.39 14.19 -0.51
N HIS A 31 -14.79 13.36 -1.37
CA HIS A 31 -15.54 12.56 -2.34
C HIS A 31 -16.33 11.45 -1.66
N VAL A 32 -15.85 10.86 -0.56
CA VAL A 32 -16.64 9.95 0.28
C VAL A 32 -17.83 10.68 0.90
N LEU A 33 -17.64 11.87 1.49
CA LEU A 33 -18.77 12.64 2.05
C LEU A 33 -19.78 13.04 0.96
N ALA A 34 -19.31 13.48 -0.20
CA ALA A 34 -20.16 13.84 -1.32
C ALA A 34 -20.93 12.63 -1.89
N SER A 35 -20.35 11.43 -1.87
CA SER A 35 -21.03 10.22 -2.33
C SER A 35 -22.19 9.84 -1.40
N ILE A 36 -22.06 10.05 -0.08
CA ILE A 36 -23.15 9.87 0.88
C ILE A 36 -24.29 10.84 0.59
N VAL A 37 -23.99 12.13 0.41
CA VAL A 37 -25.00 13.15 0.06
C VAL A 37 -25.71 12.79 -1.26
N PHE A 38 -24.95 12.36 -2.26
CA PHE A 38 -25.51 11.93 -3.54
C PHE A 38 -26.38 10.67 -3.39
N ALA A 39 -25.98 9.70 -2.58
CA ALA A 39 -26.75 8.50 -2.33
C ALA A 39 -28.09 8.83 -1.68
N LEU A 40 -28.11 9.69 -0.65
CA LEU A 40 -29.35 10.16 -0.03
C LEU A 40 -30.25 10.88 -1.04
N TYR A 41 -29.69 11.76 -1.87
CA TYR A 41 -30.44 12.40 -2.96
C TYR A 41 -31.06 11.36 -3.92
N ALA A 42 -30.25 10.44 -4.44
CA ALA A 42 -30.71 9.44 -5.40
C ALA A 42 -31.76 8.48 -4.81
N LEU A 43 -31.65 8.14 -3.53
CA LEU A 43 -32.64 7.31 -2.83
C LEU A 43 -33.97 8.05 -2.68
N ASN A 44 -33.97 9.33 -2.31
CA ASN A 44 -35.18 10.14 -2.22
C ASN A 44 -35.81 10.43 -3.59
N ASP A 45 -35.00 10.55 -4.65
CA ASP A 45 -35.50 10.69 -6.03
C ASP A 45 -36.15 9.38 -6.52
N LYS A 46 -35.62 8.24 -6.10
CA LYS A 46 -36.06 6.92 -6.56
C LYS A 46 -37.29 6.37 -5.84
N PHE A 47 -37.42 6.63 -4.54
CA PHE A 47 -38.43 6.01 -3.68
C PHE A 47 -39.40 7.06 -3.14
N ASP A 48 -40.69 6.84 -3.39
CA ASP A 48 -41.76 7.59 -2.73
C ASP A 48 -41.87 7.19 -1.25
N GLY A 49 -41.98 8.15 -0.34
CA GLY A 49 -42.14 7.86 1.09
C GLY A 49 -41.65 8.97 2.02
N ALA A 50 -41.38 8.58 3.26
CA ALA A 50 -40.72 9.47 4.21
C ALA A 50 -39.30 9.81 3.73
N ALA A 51 -38.88 11.06 3.94
CA ALA A 51 -37.56 11.50 3.51
C ALA A 51 -36.45 10.64 4.13
N ILE A 52 -35.55 10.14 3.30
CA ILE A 52 -34.34 9.41 3.71
C ILE A 52 -33.28 10.46 4.03
N THR A 53 -32.87 10.53 5.30
CA THR A 53 -31.99 11.56 5.85
C THR A 53 -30.86 10.91 6.64
N PRO A 54 -29.77 11.63 6.97
CA PRO A 54 -28.74 11.09 7.85
C PRO A 54 -29.31 10.62 9.20
N ASN A 55 -30.29 11.35 9.76
CA ASN A 55 -30.84 11.03 11.09
C ASN A 55 -31.69 9.74 11.16
N ASN A 56 -32.11 9.17 10.03
CA ASN A 56 -32.95 7.97 10.00
C ASN A 56 -32.35 6.84 9.15
N THR A 57 -31.07 6.98 8.75
CA THR A 57 -30.37 6.04 7.88
C THR A 57 -29.01 5.74 8.48
N ILE A 58 -28.73 4.47 8.75
CA ILE A 58 -27.38 4.06 9.17
C ILE A 58 -26.44 4.13 7.96
N VAL A 59 -25.37 4.91 8.09
CA VAL A 59 -24.31 5.05 7.10
C VAL A 59 -23.00 4.52 7.67
N ILE A 60 -22.49 3.45 7.07
CA ILE A 60 -21.16 2.90 7.37
C ILE A 60 -20.21 3.27 6.24
N ALA A 61 -19.21 4.13 6.52
CA ALA A 61 -18.15 4.40 5.56
C ALA A 61 -17.18 3.22 5.53
N SER A 62 -17.10 2.53 4.40
CA SER A 62 -16.37 1.26 4.31
C SER A 62 -15.70 1.06 2.96
N SER A 63 -14.48 0.53 2.99
CA SER A 63 -13.74 0.06 1.82
C SER A 63 -12.43 -0.62 2.27
N VAL A 64 -11.62 -1.01 1.30
CA VAL A 64 -10.27 -1.57 1.49
C VAL A 64 -9.21 -0.60 0.97
N SER A 65 -7.96 -0.73 1.43
CA SER A 65 -6.80 -0.04 0.82
C SER A 65 -7.00 1.49 0.74
N ASN A 66 -6.82 2.11 -0.44
CA ASN A 66 -7.07 3.54 -0.69
C ASN A 66 -8.46 4.01 -0.24
N GLY A 67 -9.49 3.22 -0.50
CA GLY A 67 -10.84 3.56 -0.06
C GLY A 67 -10.95 3.52 1.46
N GLY A 68 -10.28 2.58 2.13
CA GLY A 68 -10.25 2.50 3.59
C GLY A 68 -9.61 3.74 4.22
N GLY A 69 -8.49 4.19 3.66
CA GLY A 69 -7.84 5.45 4.07
C GLY A 69 -8.72 6.68 3.82
N ALA A 70 -9.42 6.73 2.68
CA ALA A 70 -10.38 7.78 2.36
C ALA A 70 -11.58 7.80 3.33
N SER A 71 -12.12 6.64 3.70
CA SER A 71 -13.22 6.52 4.67
C SER A 71 -12.81 7.00 6.07
N LEU A 72 -11.61 6.63 6.55
CA LEU A 72 -11.10 7.14 7.83
C LEU A 72 -10.96 8.66 7.80
N ARG A 73 -10.32 9.23 6.78
CA ARG A 73 -10.19 10.69 6.64
C ARG A 73 -11.52 11.41 6.46
N ALA A 74 -12.51 10.77 5.81
CA ALA A 74 -13.86 11.31 5.70
C ALA A 74 -14.53 11.42 7.06
N ALA A 75 -14.37 10.42 7.93
CA ALA A 75 -14.84 10.47 9.31
C ALA A 75 -14.12 11.54 10.14
N GLU A 76 -12.81 11.77 9.93
CA GLU A 76 -12.10 12.91 10.55
C GLU A 76 -12.67 14.27 10.10
N LEU A 77 -13.23 14.35 8.89
CA LEU A 77 -13.72 15.58 8.27
C LEU A 77 -15.23 15.81 8.47
N ASP A 78 -15.98 14.79 8.87
CA ASP A 78 -17.44 14.86 8.93
C ASP A 78 -17.93 15.79 10.04
N GLN A 79 -18.49 16.94 9.64
CA GLN A 79 -19.08 17.93 10.53
C GLN A 79 -20.61 17.91 10.52
N PHE A 80 -21.20 17.08 9.68
CA PHE A 80 -22.66 17.08 9.44
C PHE A 80 -23.33 15.80 9.93
N GLY A 81 -22.59 14.87 10.52
CA GLY A 81 -23.12 13.59 10.99
C GLY A 81 -23.62 12.73 9.84
N LEU A 82 -22.85 12.68 8.75
CA LEU A 82 -23.13 11.85 7.58
C LEU A 82 -22.67 10.39 7.77
N ILE A 83 -21.71 10.14 8.66
CA ILE A 83 -21.13 8.82 8.91
C ILE A 83 -21.43 8.40 10.35
N ASP A 84 -22.16 7.29 10.51
CA ASP A 84 -22.47 6.72 11.83
C ASP A 84 -21.38 5.78 12.32
N GLY A 85 -20.65 5.14 11.42
CA GLY A 85 -19.53 4.26 11.76
C GLY A 85 -18.58 3.97 10.60
N VAL A 86 -17.40 3.44 10.91
CA VAL A 86 -16.37 3.10 9.92
C VAL A 86 -15.94 1.66 10.06
N ALA A 87 -15.97 0.89 8.97
CA ALA A 87 -15.40 -0.47 8.93
C ALA A 87 -14.49 -0.59 7.72
N VAL A 88 -13.19 -0.74 7.93
CA VAL A 88 -12.20 -0.72 6.83
C VAL A 88 -11.18 -1.84 6.98
N SER A 89 -10.65 -2.29 5.85
CA SER A 89 -9.56 -3.27 5.81
C SER A 89 -8.32 -2.68 5.16
N GLU A 90 -7.15 -2.96 5.74
CA GLU A 90 -5.82 -2.51 5.29
C GLU A 90 -5.83 -1.08 4.74
N PRO A 91 -6.27 -0.07 5.52
CA PRO A 91 -6.42 1.28 4.99
C PRO A 91 -5.06 1.86 4.60
N ASN A 92 -4.95 2.38 3.37
CA ASN A 92 -3.85 3.25 2.97
C ASN A 92 -4.06 4.64 3.58
N VAL A 93 -3.93 4.70 4.90
CA VAL A 93 -3.99 5.91 5.69
C VAL A 93 -2.57 6.35 6.00
N ASN A 94 -2.32 7.67 5.95
CA ASN A 94 -1.01 8.27 6.16
C ASN A 94 -1.04 9.10 7.45
N PRO A 95 -0.79 8.52 8.63
CA PRO A 95 -0.90 9.24 9.90
C PRO A 95 0.11 10.39 9.98
N LYS A 96 -0.27 11.49 10.62
CA LYS A 96 0.66 12.61 10.87
C LYS A 96 1.91 12.10 11.61
N PRO A 97 3.12 12.40 11.11
CA PRO A 97 4.35 12.00 11.76
C PRO A 97 4.60 12.79 13.05
N GLY A 98 5.52 12.29 13.88
CA GLY A 98 6.05 13.02 15.04
C GLY A 98 5.37 12.71 16.38
N ALA A 99 4.32 11.88 16.40
CA ALA A 99 3.74 11.36 17.63
C ALA A 99 4.78 10.56 18.43
N LYS A 100 4.66 10.62 19.76
CA LYS A 100 5.68 10.09 20.70
C LYS A 100 5.15 8.83 21.38
N PHE A 101 5.14 7.73 20.66
CA PHE A 101 4.87 6.41 21.21
C PHE A 101 5.75 5.34 20.55
N GLY A 102 5.93 4.21 21.21
CA GLY A 102 6.59 3.04 20.64
C GLY A 102 5.58 2.00 20.16
N ILE A 103 5.88 1.28 19.09
CA ILE A 103 5.15 0.07 18.70
C ILE A 103 6.01 -1.14 19.08
N VAL A 104 5.46 -2.04 19.89
CA VAL A 104 6.12 -3.28 20.32
C VAL A 104 5.28 -4.45 19.82
N GLN A 105 5.87 -5.35 19.04
CA GLN A 105 5.25 -6.61 18.68
C GLN A 105 5.91 -7.76 19.47
N GLY A 106 5.10 -8.58 20.15
CA GLY A 106 5.58 -9.69 20.96
C GLY A 106 6.64 -9.26 21.97
N LEU A 107 7.82 -9.88 21.88
CA LEU A 107 9.01 -9.55 22.70
C LEU A 107 10.03 -8.68 21.94
N GLY A 108 9.64 -8.12 20.79
CA GLY A 108 10.50 -7.29 19.95
C GLY A 108 10.88 -5.95 20.59
N ALA A 109 11.93 -5.33 20.07
CA ALA A 109 12.33 -3.99 20.50
C ALA A 109 11.27 -2.94 20.10
N PRO A 110 11.04 -1.89 20.92
CA PRO A 110 10.14 -0.81 20.54
C PRO A 110 10.57 -0.11 19.24
N PHE A 111 9.63 0.03 18.32
CA PHE A 111 9.77 0.77 17.08
C PHE A 111 9.18 2.17 17.20
N PHE A 112 10.03 3.20 17.13
CA PHE A 112 9.62 4.61 17.29
C PHE A 112 9.53 5.38 15.96
N ALA A 113 10.09 4.86 14.88
CA ALA A 113 10.16 5.53 13.58
C ALA A 113 8.92 5.28 12.71
N HIS A 114 7.74 5.20 13.33
CA HIS A 114 6.47 4.92 12.67
C HIS A 114 5.91 6.15 11.91
N SER A 115 4.74 5.97 11.29
CA SER A 115 4.01 7.03 10.55
C SER A 115 4.78 7.63 9.36
N LYS A 116 5.55 6.81 8.65
CA LYS A 116 6.08 7.18 7.33
C LYS A 116 4.95 7.12 6.31
N ASP A 117 4.85 8.11 5.42
CA ASP A 117 3.83 8.06 4.37
C ASP A 117 4.12 6.94 3.36
N LEU A 118 3.09 6.52 2.61
CA LEU A 118 3.19 5.48 1.58
C LEU A 118 4.36 5.73 0.64
N TYR A 119 4.55 6.97 0.17
CA TYR A 119 5.58 7.29 -0.81
C TYR A 119 6.99 7.14 -0.24
N ASP A 120 7.18 7.47 1.04
CA ASP A 120 8.41 7.20 1.77
C ASP A 120 8.77 5.70 1.77
N TYR A 121 8.00 4.84 2.44
CA TYR A 121 8.43 3.45 2.58
C TYR A 121 8.34 2.64 1.27
N VAL A 122 7.42 2.97 0.35
CA VAL A 122 7.32 2.23 -0.92
C VAL A 122 8.49 2.50 -1.85
N THR A 123 9.06 3.72 -1.83
CA THR A 123 10.27 4.03 -2.61
C THR A 123 11.50 3.32 -2.03
N LEU A 124 11.55 3.11 -0.71
CA LEU A 124 12.56 2.29 -0.07
C LEU A 124 12.43 0.82 -0.50
N VAL A 125 11.22 0.25 -0.45
CA VAL A 125 10.98 -1.14 -0.91
C VAL A 125 11.33 -1.28 -2.40
N ASN A 126 10.92 -0.33 -3.25
CA ASN A 126 11.29 -0.30 -4.68
C ASN A 126 12.82 -0.37 -4.89
N LEU A 127 13.58 0.36 -4.08
CA LEU A 127 15.03 0.41 -4.21
C LEU A 127 15.72 -0.88 -3.73
N TYR A 128 15.38 -1.36 -2.54
CA TYR A 128 16.12 -2.45 -1.89
C TYR A 128 15.55 -3.85 -2.14
N GLN A 129 14.25 -3.98 -2.38
CA GLN A 129 13.61 -5.30 -2.48
C GLN A 129 14.13 -6.19 -3.61
N PRO A 130 14.47 -5.69 -4.82
CA PRO A 130 15.06 -6.56 -5.84
C PRO A 130 16.38 -7.21 -5.38
N CYS A 131 17.18 -6.53 -4.54
CA CYS A 131 18.36 -7.13 -3.92
C CYS A 131 18.00 -8.07 -2.76
N ALA A 132 17.12 -7.64 -1.85
CA ALA A 132 16.69 -8.46 -0.71
C ALA A 132 16.06 -9.80 -1.14
N SER A 133 15.34 -9.82 -2.27
CA SER A 133 14.77 -11.02 -2.87
C SER A 133 15.80 -12.09 -3.22
N VAL A 134 17.08 -11.75 -3.39
CA VAL A 134 18.16 -12.73 -3.60
C VAL A 134 18.34 -13.62 -2.36
N ALA A 135 18.19 -13.07 -1.14
CA ALA A 135 18.32 -13.82 0.10
C ALA A 135 17.16 -14.79 0.34
N GLN A 136 15.95 -14.45 -0.14
CA GLN A 136 14.76 -15.29 0.04
C GLN A 136 14.78 -16.55 -0.84
N GLY A 137 15.48 -16.50 -1.99
CA GLY A 137 15.61 -17.62 -2.91
C GLY A 137 14.25 -18.23 -3.32
N ALA A 138 14.23 -19.55 -3.49
CA ALA A 138 13.04 -20.30 -3.90
C ALA A 138 12.00 -20.51 -2.79
N ALA A 139 12.31 -20.14 -1.53
CA ALA A 139 11.36 -20.28 -0.42
C ALA A 139 10.20 -19.27 -0.54
N ALA A 140 10.49 -18.08 -1.09
CA ALA A 140 9.49 -17.07 -1.41
C ALA A 140 8.75 -17.44 -2.71
N PRO A 141 7.41 -17.56 -2.68
CA PRO A 141 6.63 -17.88 -3.87
C PRO A 141 6.70 -16.73 -4.89
N LEU A 142 6.75 -17.08 -6.17
CA LEU A 142 6.80 -16.13 -7.30
C LEU A 142 7.98 -15.14 -7.25
N ASN A 143 9.10 -15.52 -6.61
CA ASN A 143 10.33 -14.75 -6.58
C ASN A 143 11.14 -14.87 -7.89
N LEU A 144 10.66 -14.25 -8.96
CA LEU A 144 11.26 -14.35 -10.31
C LEU A 144 12.05 -13.10 -10.72
N SER A 145 12.00 -12.02 -9.93
CA SER A 145 12.69 -10.76 -10.19
C SER A 145 13.82 -10.44 -9.20
N ALA A 146 14.35 -11.44 -8.48
CA ALA A 146 15.54 -11.26 -7.66
C ALA A 146 16.72 -10.78 -8.53
N SER A 147 17.46 -9.78 -8.05
CA SER A 147 18.47 -9.08 -8.85
C SER A 147 19.81 -8.93 -8.11
N PRO A 148 20.76 -9.86 -8.36
CA PRO A 148 22.15 -9.68 -7.93
C PRO A 148 22.78 -8.40 -8.50
N ASN A 149 22.38 -8.00 -9.72
CA ASN A 149 22.82 -6.75 -10.33
C ASN A 149 22.36 -5.52 -9.52
N ARG A 150 21.14 -5.56 -8.93
CA ARG A 150 20.69 -4.51 -8.01
C ARG A 150 21.56 -4.50 -6.76
N CYS A 151 21.89 -5.66 -6.18
CA CYS A 151 22.79 -5.71 -5.01
C CYS A 151 24.16 -5.07 -5.30
N GLN A 152 24.80 -5.46 -6.40
CA GLN A 152 26.08 -4.88 -6.79
C GLN A 152 25.98 -3.38 -7.04
N SER A 153 24.91 -2.93 -7.70
CA SER A 153 24.71 -1.51 -8.01
C SER A 153 24.48 -0.66 -6.76
N LEU A 154 23.77 -1.19 -5.76
CA LEU A 154 23.61 -0.53 -4.46
C LEU A 154 24.94 -0.50 -3.68
N ALA A 155 25.73 -1.56 -3.74
CA ALA A 155 27.05 -1.62 -3.12
C ALA A 155 28.05 -0.64 -3.75
N ASP A 156 28.12 -0.59 -5.09
CA ASP A 156 28.98 0.34 -5.83
C ASP A 156 28.64 1.81 -5.53
N LYS A 157 27.37 2.09 -5.18
CA LYS A 157 26.88 3.40 -4.77
C LYS A 157 27.03 3.68 -3.26
N GLY A 158 27.61 2.75 -2.51
CA GLY A 158 27.84 2.88 -1.07
C GLY A 158 26.57 2.76 -0.20
N LEU A 159 25.46 2.29 -0.77
CA LEU A 159 24.20 2.07 -0.04
C LEU A 159 24.16 0.71 0.69
N LEU A 160 25.02 -0.22 0.26
CA LEU A 160 25.30 -1.47 0.95
C LEU A 160 26.80 -1.51 1.27
N ALA A 161 27.13 -1.92 2.49
CA ALA A 161 28.50 -2.02 2.98
C ALA A 161 29.05 -3.46 2.90
N ALA A 162 28.17 -4.44 2.71
CA ALA A 162 28.50 -5.84 2.61
C ALA A 162 29.36 -6.16 1.36
N GLY A 163 30.37 -7.01 1.55
CA GLY A 163 31.36 -7.33 0.51
C GLY A 163 30.96 -8.47 -0.42
N THR A 164 30.03 -9.34 -0.02
CA THR A 164 29.58 -10.47 -0.85
C THR A 164 28.12 -10.34 -1.28
N PRO A 165 27.69 -10.93 -2.41
CA PRO A 165 26.29 -10.86 -2.88
C PRO A 165 25.26 -11.37 -1.86
N SER A 166 25.58 -12.42 -1.12
CA SER A 166 24.69 -12.98 -0.08
C SER A 166 24.53 -12.02 1.09
N GLU A 167 25.63 -11.44 1.57
CA GLU A 167 25.60 -10.45 2.65
C GLU A 167 24.90 -9.15 2.21
N GLN A 168 25.07 -8.74 0.95
CA GLN A 168 24.36 -7.58 0.37
C GLN A 168 22.85 -7.80 0.36
N ALA A 169 22.39 -8.98 -0.04
CA ALA A 169 20.98 -9.32 -0.03
C ALA A 169 20.40 -9.33 1.39
N ASN A 170 21.13 -9.92 2.36
CA ASN A 170 20.74 -9.90 3.76
C ASN A 170 20.73 -8.48 4.35
N GLN A 171 21.72 -7.65 4.00
CA GLN A 171 21.76 -6.24 4.41
C GLN A 171 20.59 -5.45 3.83
N ALA A 172 20.26 -5.65 2.56
CA ALA A 172 19.09 -5.02 1.93
C ALA A 172 17.79 -5.41 2.65
N GLN A 173 17.62 -6.68 3.02
CA GLN A 173 16.49 -7.14 3.82
C GLN A 173 16.48 -6.50 5.22
N ALA A 174 17.64 -6.38 5.86
CA ALA A 174 17.76 -5.75 7.17
C ALA A 174 17.41 -4.25 7.13
N ILE A 175 17.76 -3.54 6.04
CA ILE A 175 17.36 -2.15 5.80
C ILE A 175 15.84 -2.03 5.68
N ILE A 176 15.22 -2.91 4.89
CA ILE A 176 13.74 -2.95 4.73
C ILE A 176 13.07 -3.16 6.08
N ASN A 177 13.52 -4.15 6.86
CA ASN A 177 12.92 -4.46 8.16
C ASN A 177 13.17 -3.34 9.18
N GLY A 178 14.39 -2.79 9.21
CA GLY A 178 14.77 -1.66 10.06
C GLY A 178 13.97 -0.39 9.75
N TYR A 179 13.42 -0.28 8.54
CA TYR A 179 12.52 0.82 8.18
C TYR A 179 11.11 0.68 8.77
N GLY A 180 10.76 -0.47 9.35
CA GLY A 180 9.43 -0.72 9.92
C GLY A 180 8.57 -1.69 9.11
N ILE A 181 9.08 -2.22 8.00
CA ILE A 181 8.45 -3.35 7.28
C ILE A 181 8.62 -4.62 8.14
N LEU A 182 7.54 -5.37 8.33
CA LEU A 182 7.53 -6.51 9.24
C LEU A 182 8.28 -7.71 8.64
N PRO A 183 9.01 -8.50 9.46
CA PRO A 183 9.64 -9.74 9.00
C PRO A 183 8.67 -10.72 8.32
N GLU A 184 7.41 -10.73 8.73
CA GLU A 184 6.32 -11.53 8.19
C GLU A 184 6.00 -11.19 6.72
N GLN A 185 6.38 -10.00 6.26
CA GLN A 185 6.21 -9.57 4.87
C GLN A 185 7.35 -10.12 3.97
N ASN A 186 8.48 -10.55 4.52
CA ASN A 186 9.71 -10.85 3.76
C ASN A 186 9.53 -11.95 2.71
N PHE A 187 8.69 -12.96 2.98
CA PHE A 187 8.44 -14.02 2.02
C PHE A 187 7.45 -13.62 0.92
N ILE A 188 6.63 -12.59 1.13
CA ILE A 188 5.59 -12.12 0.19
C ILE A 188 6.09 -10.98 -0.70
N GLN A 189 6.92 -10.09 -0.16
CA GLN A 189 7.47 -8.94 -0.89
C GLN A 189 8.14 -9.28 -2.24
N PRO A 190 8.83 -10.42 -2.41
CA PRO A 190 9.40 -10.80 -3.70
C PRO A 190 8.35 -10.89 -4.82
N SER A 191 7.17 -11.45 -4.53
CA SER A 191 6.07 -11.51 -5.51
C SER A 191 5.55 -10.13 -5.90
N HIS A 192 5.48 -9.21 -4.94
CA HIS A 192 5.01 -7.84 -5.16
C HIS A 192 5.98 -7.07 -6.06
N THR A 193 7.28 -7.29 -5.88
CA THR A 193 8.33 -6.78 -6.78
C THR A 193 8.22 -7.40 -8.16
N GLN A 194 7.97 -8.72 -8.25
CA GLN A 194 7.75 -9.42 -9.52
C GLN A 194 6.53 -8.88 -10.28
N PHE A 195 5.50 -8.42 -9.59
CA PHE A 195 4.30 -7.83 -10.19
C PHE A 195 4.30 -6.29 -10.18
N PHE A 196 5.47 -5.66 -10.04
CA PHE A 196 5.68 -4.20 -10.13
C PHE A 196 5.02 -3.34 -9.06
N VAL A 197 4.50 -3.91 -7.99
CA VAL A 197 3.70 -3.14 -7.02
C VAL A 197 4.48 -1.93 -6.46
N PRO A 198 5.69 -2.08 -5.87
CA PRO A 198 6.40 -0.94 -5.31
C PRO A 198 6.90 0.04 -6.39
N GLN A 199 7.31 -0.43 -7.57
CA GLN A 199 7.74 0.40 -8.70
C GLN A 199 6.58 1.29 -9.18
N ALA A 200 5.44 0.67 -9.44
CA ALA A 200 4.26 1.30 -9.99
C ALA A 200 3.66 2.35 -9.06
N ILE A 201 3.58 2.02 -7.76
CA ILE A 201 3.13 2.95 -6.73
C ILE A 201 4.12 4.12 -6.64
N SER A 202 5.43 3.85 -6.58
CA SER A 202 6.45 4.91 -6.50
C SER A 202 6.29 5.93 -7.64
N VAL A 203 6.21 5.48 -8.90
CA VAL A 203 6.10 6.41 -10.04
C VAL A 203 4.74 7.12 -10.05
N THR A 204 3.65 6.40 -9.83
CA THR A 204 2.29 6.96 -9.92
C THR A 204 2.08 8.05 -8.86
N TYR A 205 2.44 7.76 -7.60
CA TYR A 205 2.22 8.68 -6.50
C TYR A 205 3.20 9.86 -6.50
N ALA A 206 4.44 9.68 -6.99
CA ALA A 206 5.35 10.81 -7.22
C ALA A 206 4.72 11.84 -8.18
N ASN A 207 4.18 11.36 -9.31
CA ASN A 207 3.51 12.20 -10.30
C ASN A 207 2.25 12.86 -9.72
N ALA A 208 1.40 12.09 -9.03
CA ALA A 208 0.16 12.59 -8.43
C ALA A 208 0.41 13.65 -7.34
N TYR A 209 1.29 13.37 -6.38
CA TYR A 209 1.61 14.28 -5.28
C TYR A 209 2.31 15.54 -5.77
N GLY A 210 3.26 15.37 -6.70
CA GLY A 210 3.98 16.47 -7.34
C GLY A 210 3.16 17.27 -8.35
N ARG A 211 2.00 16.75 -8.79
CA ARG A 211 1.14 17.32 -9.84
C ARG A 211 1.87 17.46 -11.17
N PHE A 212 2.58 16.42 -11.55
CA PHE A 212 3.30 16.37 -12.82
C PHE A 212 2.39 15.91 -13.96
N GLY A 213 2.65 16.44 -15.16
CA GLY A 213 2.05 16.01 -16.42
C GLY A 213 2.83 14.86 -17.04
N VAL A 214 2.29 14.29 -18.12
CA VAL A 214 2.96 13.17 -18.83
C VAL A 214 4.25 13.61 -19.53
N GLU A 215 4.34 14.89 -19.89
CA GLU A 215 5.50 15.50 -20.53
C GLU A 215 6.70 15.68 -19.60
N ASP A 216 6.49 15.69 -18.28
CA ASP A 216 7.55 15.95 -17.30
C ASP A 216 8.53 14.77 -17.21
N ASN A 217 8.10 13.57 -17.58
CA ASN A 217 8.87 12.32 -17.49
C ASN A 217 9.66 12.23 -16.16
N LEU A 218 8.98 12.47 -15.03
CA LEU A 218 9.59 12.56 -13.71
C LEU A 218 10.53 11.37 -13.44
N CYS A 219 11.77 11.64 -13.04
CA CYS A 219 12.81 10.62 -12.82
C CYS A 219 13.14 9.76 -14.05
N GLY A 220 12.86 10.25 -15.27
CA GLY A 220 13.09 9.52 -16.51
C GLY A 220 12.02 8.45 -16.80
N TYR A 221 10.93 8.40 -16.04
CA TYR A 221 9.86 7.42 -16.24
C TYR A 221 8.81 7.90 -17.23
N SER A 222 8.19 6.95 -17.92
CA SER A 222 6.93 7.15 -18.64
C SER A 222 6.13 5.84 -18.67
N PHE A 223 4.90 5.87 -19.18
CA PHE A 223 4.08 4.67 -19.36
C PHE A 223 3.90 4.35 -20.85
N GLY A 224 4.09 3.10 -21.24
CA GLY A 224 4.02 2.67 -22.64
C GLY A 224 3.72 1.18 -22.76
N ALA A 225 3.10 0.76 -23.86
CA ALA A 225 3.00 -0.66 -24.18
C ALA A 225 4.36 -1.20 -24.61
N THR A 226 4.66 -2.45 -24.29
CA THR A 226 5.98 -3.03 -24.59
C THR A 226 5.91 -4.37 -25.28
N ALA A 227 6.86 -4.64 -26.17
CA ALA A 227 7.11 -5.98 -26.68
C ALA A 227 7.75 -6.88 -25.60
N ALA A 228 7.92 -8.17 -25.91
CA ALA A 228 8.50 -9.15 -24.99
C ALA A 228 9.94 -8.80 -24.54
N ASP A 229 10.69 -8.09 -25.38
CA ASP A 229 12.04 -7.62 -25.06
C ASP A 229 12.03 -6.28 -24.28
N GLY A 230 10.85 -5.73 -23.98
CA GLY A 230 10.65 -4.46 -23.27
C GLY A 230 10.68 -3.21 -24.15
N THR A 231 10.76 -3.31 -25.48
CA THR A 231 10.77 -2.12 -26.35
C THR A 231 9.39 -1.47 -26.32
N PRO A 232 9.28 -0.14 -26.23
CA PRO A 232 8.00 0.53 -26.40
C PRO A 232 7.42 0.30 -27.80
N ILE A 233 6.17 -0.14 -27.86
CA ILE A 233 5.42 -0.41 -29.09
C ILE A 233 4.05 0.25 -29.04
N PRO A 234 3.36 0.43 -30.18
CA PRO A 234 1.96 0.85 -30.18
C PRO A 234 1.10 -0.12 -29.35
N LEU A 235 0.21 0.41 -28.51
CA LEU A 235 -0.77 -0.41 -27.80
C LEU A 235 -1.81 -0.92 -28.80
N ALA A 236 -2.17 -2.20 -28.70
CA ALA A 236 -3.22 -2.78 -29.53
C ALA A 236 -4.56 -2.03 -29.34
N PRO A 237 -5.28 -1.66 -30.42
CA PRO A 237 -6.53 -0.90 -30.31
C PRO A 237 -7.60 -1.57 -29.44
N THR A 238 -7.69 -2.90 -29.48
CA THR A 238 -8.62 -3.68 -28.64
C THR A 238 -8.28 -3.58 -27.16
N SER A 239 -6.99 -3.66 -26.80
CA SER A 239 -6.52 -3.44 -25.43
C SER A 239 -6.80 -2.01 -24.97
N LEU A 240 -6.56 -1.01 -25.82
CA LEU A 240 -6.85 0.39 -25.51
C LEU A 240 -8.34 0.63 -25.25
N ALA A 241 -9.22 0.05 -26.08
CA ALA A 241 -10.67 0.25 -25.99
C ALA A 241 -11.27 -0.21 -24.65
N ILE A 242 -10.72 -1.27 -24.05
CA ILE A 242 -11.21 -1.84 -22.79
C ILE A 242 -10.42 -1.37 -21.56
N LEU A 243 -9.27 -0.71 -21.75
CA LEU A 243 -8.33 -0.38 -20.69
C LEU A 243 -8.98 0.41 -19.56
N PHE A 244 -9.81 1.40 -19.90
CA PHE A 244 -10.50 2.23 -18.89
C PHE A 244 -11.43 1.41 -17.99
N ALA A 245 -12.06 0.36 -18.52
CA ALA A 245 -13.03 -0.45 -17.77
C ALA A 245 -12.39 -1.56 -16.92
N LEU A 246 -11.27 -2.14 -17.39
CA LEU A 246 -10.63 -3.29 -16.74
C LEU A 246 -9.39 -2.94 -15.92
N SER A 247 -8.81 -1.75 -16.13
CA SER A 247 -7.62 -1.32 -15.39
C SER A 247 -7.95 -0.94 -13.96
N ASN A 248 -7.05 -1.28 -13.04
CA ASN A 248 -7.04 -0.75 -11.67
C ASN A 248 -6.49 0.70 -11.59
N GLY A 249 -6.13 1.31 -12.72
CA GLY A 249 -5.66 2.70 -12.81
C GLY A 249 -4.17 2.91 -12.54
N ILE A 250 -3.40 1.84 -12.32
CA ILE A 250 -1.95 1.89 -12.03
C ILE A 250 -1.23 0.87 -12.92
N PRO A 251 -0.39 1.31 -13.89
CA PRO A 251 0.42 0.38 -14.70
C PRO A 251 1.41 -0.43 -13.83
N PRO A 252 1.66 -1.72 -14.13
CA PRO A 252 1.32 -2.40 -15.37
C PRO A 252 -0.15 -2.83 -15.47
N THR A 253 -0.78 -2.54 -16.62
CA THR A 253 -2.19 -2.85 -16.85
C THR A 253 -2.53 -2.81 -18.34
N GLY A 254 -3.28 -3.81 -18.81
CA GLY A 254 -3.72 -3.93 -20.21
C GLY A 254 -2.59 -3.76 -21.25
N GLY A 255 -1.39 -4.26 -20.93
CA GLY A 255 -0.21 -4.20 -21.79
C GLY A 255 0.64 -2.93 -21.66
N VAL A 256 0.17 -1.90 -20.94
CA VAL A 256 0.95 -0.70 -20.61
C VAL A 256 1.81 -0.99 -19.38
N ASN A 257 3.11 -0.66 -19.45
CA ASN A 257 4.11 -0.88 -18.42
C ASN A 257 4.87 0.42 -18.08
N LEU A 258 5.68 0.38 -17.03
CA LEU A 258 6.65 1.42 -16.72
C LEU A 258 7.82 1.35 -17.70
N ILE A 259 8.21 2.50 -18.25
CA ILE A 259 9.33 2.64 -19.18
C ILE A 259 10.40 3.50 -18.54
N ASN A 260 11.63 2.98 -18.51
CA ASN A 260 12.84 3.76 -18.30
C ASN A 260 13.22 4.44 -19.63
N ASN A 261 12.98 5.75 -19.75
CA ASN A 261 13.35 6.51 -20.95
C ASN A 261 14.86 6.70 -21.09
N LEU A 262 15.61 6.58 -20.00
CA LEU A 262 17.05 6.84 -19.93
C LEU A 262 17.89 5.57 -20.06
N SER A 263 17.27 4.46 -20.43
CA SER A 263 17.98 3.19 -20.54
C SER A 263 19.06 3.21 -21.63
N VAL A 264 20.20 2.58 -21.35
CA VAL A 264 21.27 2.40 -22.33
C VAL A 264 20.75 1.58 -23.51
N GLY A 265 20.97 2.09 -24.73
CA GLY A 265 20.44 1.48 -25.95
C GLY A 265 19.01 1.92 -26.32
N GLY A 266 18.42 2.85 -25.56
CA GLY A 266 17.12 3.46 -25.84
C GLY A 266 16.03 3.03 -24.84
N PRO A 267 14.86 3.67 -24.86
CA PRO A 267 13.81 3.42 -23.88
C PRO A 267 13.39 1.94 -23.80
N ARG A 268 13.28 1.42 -22.57
CA ARG A 268 12.96 0.02 -22.27
C ARG A 268 12.02 -0.08 -21.08
N GLU A 269 11.25 -1.16 -21.02
CA GLU A 269 10.52 -1.55 -19.81
C GLU A 269 11.48 -1.58 -18.61
N ASP A 270 11.05 -0.94 -17.51
CA ASP A 270 11.83 -0.67 -16.30
C ASP A 270 12.70 -1.84 -15.80
N ARG A 271 12.14 -3.05 -15.65
CA ARG A 271 12.90 -4.18 -15.06
C ARG A 271 13.96 -4.77 -15.98
N VAL A 272 13.72 -4.74 -17.29
CA VAL A 272 14.68 -5.22 -18.29
C VAL A 272 15.59 -4.12 -18.81
N SER A 273 15.42 -2.89 -18.34
CA SER A 273 16.24 -1.75 -18.69
C SER A 273 17.64 -1.83 -18.07
N ILE A 274 18.59 -1.23 -18.77
CA ILE A 274 19.97 -1.01 -18.32
C ILE A 274 20.08 0.42 -17.79
N SER A 275 20.54 0.58 -16.54
CA SER A 275 20.79 1.89 -15.92
C SER A 275 22.04 2.54 -16.50
N ALA A 276 21.98 3.84 -16.77
CA ALA A 276 23.08 4.57 -17.39
C ALA A 276 24.29 4.72 -16.45
N SER A 277 24.05 4.88 -15.14
CA SER A 277 25.14 5.10 -14.18
C SER A 277 25.95 3.85 -13.85
N THR A 278 25.36 2.66 -14.01
CA THR A 278 25.97 1.37 -13.65
C THR A 278 26.28 0.52 -14.87
N ASN A 279 25.67 0.82 -16.01
CA ASN A 279 25.68 -0.01 -17.22
C ASN A 279 25.27 -1.47 -16.94
N ARG A 280 24.34 -1.67 -16.00
CA ARG A 280 23.78 -2.99 -15.64
C ARG A 280 22.27 -3.04 -15.85
N GLN A 281 21.77 -4.23 -16.18
CA GLN A 281 20.35 -4.54 -16.05
C GLN A 281 20.02 -4.76 -14.57
N ASP A 282 19.83 -3.66 -13.86
CA ASP A 282 19.59 -3.60 -12.41
C ASP A 282 18.17 -3.08 -12.08
N GLN A 283 17.25 -3.20 -13.05
CA GLN A 283 15.87 -2.74 -12.93
C GLN A 283 15.75 -1.23 -12.71
N ASN A 284 16.53 -0.42 -13.42
CA ASN A 284 16.53 1.04 -13.34
C ASN A 284 16.84 1.60 -11.94
N VAL A 285 18.00 1.23 -11.38
CA VAL A 285 18.44 1.78 -10.08
C VAL A 285 18.50 3.32 -10.09
N ASP A 286 18.81 3.93 -11.24
CA ASP A 286 18.88 5.39 -11.38
C ASP A 286 17.52 6.07 -11.15
N GLY A 287 16.47 5.54 -11.79
CA GLY A 287 15.10 5.99 -11.56
C GLY A 287 14.63 5.75 -10.12
N ALA A 288 14.93 4.57 -9.55
CA ALA A 288 14.56 4.23 -8.18
C ALA A 288 15.20 5.19 -7.15
N LEU A 289 16.48 5.54 -7.33
CA LEU A 289 17.19 6.51 -6.48
C LEU A 289 16.59 7.91 -6.60
N CYS A 290 16.24 8.35 -7.82
CA CYS A 290 15.58 9.63 -8.02
C CYS A 290 14.23 9.69 -7.27
N LEU A 291 13.39 8.66 -7.40
CA LEU A 291 12.10 8.59 -6.70
C LEU A 291 12.28 8.59 -5.19
N ARG A 292 13.26 7.85 -4.68
CA ARG A 292 13.54 7.80 -3.24
C ARG A 292 14.07 9.14 -2.71
N ALA A 293 14.92 9.82 -3.47
CA ALA A 293 15.42 11.16 -3.12
C ALA A 293 14.29 12.22 -3.12
N LEU A 294 13.27 12.10 -3.98
CA LEU A 294 12.07 12.96 -3.89
C LEU A 294 11.32 12.79 -2.55
N SER A 295 11.47 11.66 -1.85
CA SER A 295 10.89 11.43 -0.52
C SER A 295 11.83 11.80 0.63
N THR A 296 13.11 11.43 0.58
CA THR A 296 14.07 11.64 1.69
C THR A 296 14.90 12.92 1.60
N GLY A 297 15.14 13.43 0.40
CA GLY A 297 15.94 14.63 0.11
C GLY A 297 17.41 14.32 -0.08
N VAL A 298 17.81 13.08 0.25
CA VAL A 298 19.16 12.56 0.10
C VAL A 298 19.06 11.06 -0.13
N GLU A 299 19.64 10.57 -1.23
CA GLU A 299 20.07 9.19 -1.34
C GLU A 299 21.14 9.06 -2.43
N GLY A 300 22.37 8.71 -2.05
CA GLY A 300 23.56 8.78 -2.91
C GLY A 300 24.17 10.18 -3.01
N ALA A 301 23.39 11.20 -3.38
CA ALA A 301 23.82 12.61 -3.39
C ALA A 301 22.67 13.55 -2.97
N ALA A 302 23.00 14.77 -2.53
CA ALA A 302 22.01 15.80 -2.25
C ALA A 302 21.33 16.27 -3.55
N LEU A 303 20.00 16.46 -3.51
CA LEU A 303 19.26 17.02 -4.64
C LEU A 303 19.68 18.48 -4.91
N ASN A 304 19.74 18.88 -6.18
CA ASN A 304 20.04 20.24 -6.59
C ASN A 304 19.06 20.73 -7.68
N GLY A 305 18.98 22.04 -7.87
CA GLY A 305 18.21 22.67 -8.95
C GLY A 305 16.76 22.18 -9.02
N ASN A 306 16.39 21.63 -10.19
CA ASN A 306 15.03 21.17 -10.48
C ASN A 306 14.58 20.02 -9.58
N ASP A 307 15.49 19.16 -9.12
CA ASP A 307 15.12 18.02 -8.29
C ASP A 307 14.66 18.46 -6.90
N GLN A 308 15.29 19.51 -6.35
CA GLN A 308 14.85 20.11 -5.08
C GLN A 308 13.45 20.75 -5.22
N ALA A 309 13.17 21.40 -6.35
CA ALA A 309 11.85 21.95 -6.62
C ALA A 309 10.79 20.84 -6.81
N ASN A 310 11.15 19.75 -7.47
CA ASN A 310 10.28 18.58 -7.65
C ASN A 310 9.95 17.92 -6.32
N ARG A 311 10.96 17.72 -5.46
CA ARG A 311 10.78 17.27 -4.08
C ARG A 311 9.79 18.14 -3.33
N ALA A 312 9.97 19.46 -3.34
CA ALA A 312 9.08 20.36 -2.61
C ALA A 312 7.63 20.25 -3.10
N LYS A 313 7.39 20.01 -4.40
CA LYS A 313 6.04 19.74 -4.92
C LYS A 313 5.47 18.44 -4.34
N VAL A 314 6.24 17.35 -4.34
CA VAL A 314 5.83 16.04 -3.82
C VAL A 314 5.53 16.12 -2.32
N GLU A 315 6.42 16.71 -1.52
CA GLU A 315 6.21 16.92 -0.08
C GLU A 315 4.93 17.72 0.21
N ASN A 316 4.68 18.79 -0.56
CA ASN A 316 3.46 19.58 -0.42
C ASN A 316 2.21 18.81 -0.88
N GLY A 317 2.35 17.83 -1.78
CA GLY A 317 1.33 16.84 -2.08
C GLY A 317 0.98 16.00 -0.85
N ILE A 318 2.00 15.36 -0.28
CA ILE A 318 1.88 14.45 0.87
C ILE A 318 1.28 15.16 2.09
N LYS A 319 1.71 16.40 2.40
CA LYS A 319 1.16 17.17 3.54
C LYS A 319 -0.36 17.35 3.50
N ARG A 320 -0.99 17.28 2.31
CA ARG A 320 -2.43 17.47 2.12
C ARG A 320 -3.25 16.20 2.28
N ILE A 321 -2.61 15.06 2.53
CA ILE A 321 -3.28 13.76 2.70
C ILE A 321 -3.06 13.17 4.09
N LEU A 322 -2.32 13.86 4.96
CA LEU A 322 -1.99 13.35 6.29
C LEU A 322 -3.22 13.30 7.19
N ALA A 323 -3.50 12.11 7.71
CA ALA A 323 -4.59 11.82 8.61
C ALA A 323 -4.20 12.14 10.06
N ASN A 324 -5.10 12.74 10.82
CA ASN A 324 -4.83 13.18 12.17
C ASN A 324 -5.23 12.13 13.24
N ALA A 325 -5.95 11.07 12.86
CA ALA A 325 -6.53 10.03 13.69
C ALA A 325 -7.53 10.50 14.77
N ASP A 326 -8.24 11.59 14.52
CA ASP A 326 -9.35 12.10 15.33
C ASP A 326 -10.66 11.83 14.58
N LEU A 327 -11.38 10.79 14.99
CA LEU A 327 -12.62 10.35 14.36
C LEU A 327 -13.85 11.10 14.89
N ASN A 328 -13.68 12.18 15.67
CA ASN A 328 -14.78 12.97 16.23
C ASN A 328 -15.81 12.13 17.03
N GLY A 329 -15.37 11.02 17.62
CA GLY A 329 -16.22 10.10 18.36
C GLY A 329 -17.09 9.16 17.51
N ILE A 330 -16.86 9.06 16.20
CA ILE A 330 -17.46 8.05 15.32
C ILE A 330 -16.83 6.68 15.65
N PRO A 331 -17.62 5.63 15.96
CA PRO A 331 -17.10 4.28 16.18
C PRO A 331 -16.46 3.72 14.92
N ALA A 332 -15.32 3.04 15.06
CA ALA A 332 -14.56 2.54 13.94
C ALA A 332 -13.90 1.18 14.23
N ILE A 333 -13.77 0.35 13.21
CA ILE A 333 -13.00 -0.89 13.22
C ILE A 333 -12.06 -0.94 12.01
N ILE A 334 -10.77 -1.16 12.29
CA ILE A 334 -9.73 -1.37 11.29
C ILE A 334 -9.29 -2.83 11.34
N VAL A 335 -9.39 -3.52 10.22
CA VAL A 335 -8.83 -4.86 10.02
C VAL A 335 -7.52 -4.74 9.24
N THR A 336 -6.49 -5.50 9.58
CA THR A 336 -5.22 -5.50 8.83
C THR A 336 -4.57 -6.87 8.87
N GLY A 337 -4.09 -7.35 7.72
CA GLY A 337 -3.27 -8.54 7.64
C GLY A 337 -1.84 -8.24 8.08
N ARG A 338 -1.28 -9.04 8.99
CA ARG A 338 0.10 -8.85 9.46
C ARG A 338 1.12 -9.01 8.33
N ASN A 339 0.81 -9.80 7.31
CA ASN A 339 1.67 -10.04 6.15
C ASN A 339 1.38 -9.08 4.98
N ASP A 340 0.65 -7.98 5.20
CA ASP A 340 0.37 -6.99 4.15
C ASP A 340 1.67 -6.42 3.55
N ALA A 341 2.00 -6.81 2.33
CA ALA A 341 3.22 -6.39 1.63
C ALA A 341 3.07 -5.05 0.88
N ASN A 342 1.86 -4.48 0.80
CA ASN A 342 1.60 -3.19 0.15
C ASN A 342 1.70 -2.04 1.16
N LEU A 343 1.04 -2.21 2.29
CA LEU A 343 0.85 -1.18 3.31
C LEU A 343 1.44 -1.67 4.62
N ALA A 344 2.58 -1.10 4.99
CA ALA A 344 3.30 -1.51 6.19
C ALA A 344 2.50 -1.18 7.46
N PRO A 345 2.09 -2.18 8.27
CA PRO A 345 1.24 -1.93 9.43
C PRO A 345 1.81 -0.91 10.42
N ASN A 346 3.14 -0.92 10.63
CA ASN A 346 3.82 0.05 11.49
C ASN A 346 3.76 1.49 10.98
N HIS A 347 3.40 1.73 9.72
CA HIS A 347 3.29 3.06 9.14
C HIS A 347 1.84 3.47 8.86
N THR A 348 0.95 2.50 8.70
CA THR A 348 -0.47 2.70 8.41
C THR A 348 -1.34 2.41 9.65
N SER A 349 -1.92 1.21 9.77
CA SER A 349 -2.95 0.88 10.75
C SER A 349 -2.48 0.95 12.20
N ARG A 350 -1.32 0.38 12.54
CA ARG A 350 -0.78 0.44 13.91
C ARG A 350 -0.46 1.89 14.28
N ALA A 351 0.12 2.64 13.35
CA ALA A 351 0.45 4.05 13.55
C ALA A 351 -0.79 4.93 13.71
N TYR A 352 -1.83 4.70 12.89
CA TYR A 352 -3.11 5.41 12.97
C TYR A 352 -3.81 5.11 14.30
N TYR A 353 -3.90 3.83 14.66
CA TYR A 353 -4.48 3.39 15.92
C TYR A 353 -3.74 4.01 17.11
N GLY A 354 -2.42 3.91 17.18
CA GLY A 354 -1.63 4.50 18.27
C GLY A 354 -1.77 6.04 18.35
N LEU A 355 -1.83 6.73 17.20
CA LEU A 355 -2.09 8.17 17.17
C LEU A 355 -3.48 8.52 17.71
N ASN A 356 -4.50 7.72 17.37
CA ASN A 356 -5.84 7.87 17.92
C ASN A 356 -5.85 7.61 19.44
N GLN A 357 -5.19 6.55 19.92
CA GLN A 357 -5.16 6.22 21.35
C GLN A 357 -4.48 7.31 22.20
N LEU A 358 -3.50 8.04 21.65
CA LEU A 358 -2.91 9.22 22.31
C LEU A 358 -3.91 10.37 22.52
N LYS A 359 -4.95 10.46 21.69
CA LYS A 359 -5.95 11.53 21.73
C LYS A 359 -7.25 11.10 22.41
N HIS A 360 -7.70 9.88 22.09
CA HIS A 360 -8.99 9.31 22.41
C HIS A 360 -8.81 7.84 22.79
N ASN A 361 -8.39 7.59 24.03
CA ASN A 361 -8.37 6.24 24.60
C ASN A 361 -9.75 5.89 25.20
N ASP A 362 -10.81 6.04 24.40
CA ASP A 362 -12.21 5.87 24.80
C ASP A 362 -12.83 4.56 24.29
N GLY A 363 -12.06 3.76 23.55
CA GLY A 363 -12.46 2.47 23.02
C GLY A 363 -13.38 2.54 21.79
N LYS A 364 -13.56 3.70 21.16
CA LYS A 364 -14.40 3.84 19.97
C LYS A 364 -13.74 3.35 18.69
N LEU A 365 -12.41 3.46 18.60
CA LEU A 365 -11.63 2.82 17.53
C LEU A 365 -11.16 1.44 18.00
N ARG A 366 -11.42 0.41 17.19
CA ARG A 366 -10.93 -0.95 17.35
C ARG A 366 -9.93 -1.30 16.25
N TYR A 367 -8.87 -1.99 16.64
CA TYR A 367 -7.87 -2.51 15.71
C TYR A 367 -7.79 -4.02 15.82
N VAL A 368 -7.98 -4.70 14.69
CA VAL A 368 -7.93 -6.16 14.57
C VAL A 368 -6.82 -6.52 13.59
N GLU A 369 -5.81 -7.23 14.08
CA GLU A 369 -4.68 -7.68 13.27
C GLU A 369 -4.78 -9.19 13.02
N ILE A 370 -4.77 -9.60 11.76
CA ILE A 370 -4.96 -10.99 11.34
C ILE A 370 -3.61 -11.60 10.98
N THR A 371 -3.21 -12.67 11.66
CA THR A 371 -1.99 -13.39 11.28
C THR A 371 -2.19 -14.16 9.97
N ASN A 372 -1.11 -14.44 9.23
CA ASN A 372 -1.13 -15.17 7.96
C ASN A 372 -2.10 -14.59 6.92
N ALA A 373 -2.33 -13.28 6.93
CA ALA A 373 -3.20 -12.59 5.98
C ALA A 373 -2.47 -11.38 5.38
N HIS A 374 -2.81 -11.03 4.14
CA HIS A 374 -2.10 -10.02 3.36
C HIS A 374 -3.06 -9.24 2.45
N HIS A 375 -2.53 -8.23 1.75
CA HIS A 375 -3.32 -7.25 1.00
C HIS A 375 -4.01 -7.79 -0.26
N LEU A 376 -3.39 -8.76 -0.94
CA LEU A 376 -3.81 -9.21 -2.27
C LEU A 376 -4.36 -10.63 -2.22
N ASP A 377 -5.55 -10.81 -1.65
CA ASP A 377 -6.21 -12.12 -1.51
C ASP A 377 -6.24 -12.97 -2.80
N VAL A 378 -6.23 -12.33 -3.97
CA VAL A 378 -6.12 -13.03 -5.28
C VAL A 378 -4.86 -13.90 -5.38
N PHE A 379 -3.76 -13.55 -4.72
CA PHE A 379 -2.56 -14.39 -4.72
C PHE A 379 -2.72 -15.67 -3.92
N ASN A 380 -3.72 -15.77 -3.03
CA ASN A 380 -3.99 -17.00 -2.25
C ASN A 380 -4.40 -18.18 -3.15
N ALA A 381 -4.66 -17.95 -4.44
CA ALA A 381 -4.87 -18.99 -5.45
C ALA A 381 -3.55 -19.59 -6.00
N PHE A 382 -2.39 -18.97 -5.77
CA PHE A 382 -1.11 -19.45 -6.27
C PHE A 382 -0.41 -20.39 -5.29
N ALA A 383 0.35 -21.33 -5.86
CA ALA A 383 1.12 -22.30 -5.08
C ALA A 383 2.09 -21.60 -4.12
N GLY A 384 2.04 -22.02 -2.85
CA GLY A 384 2.83 -21.44 -1.77
C GLY A 384 2.20 -20.20 -1.14
N PHE A 385 1.18 -19.58 -1.73
CA PHE A 385 0.32 -18.68 -0.99
C PHE A 385 -0.85 -19.46 -0.40
N ASP A 386 -1.44 -20.35 -1.20
CA ASP A 386 -2.59 -21.19 -0.87
C ASP A 386 -2.42 -22.05 0.40
N SER A 387 -1.19 -22.47 0.71
CA SER A 387 -0.86 -23.27 1.90
C SER A 387 -0.47 -22.47 3.13
N ARG A 388 -0.11 -21.18 2.96
CA ARG A 388 0.50 -20.33 4.00
C ARG A 388 -0.38 -19.17 4.44
N LEU A 389 -1.32 -18.73 3.61
CA LEU A 389 -2.12 -17.53 3.84
C LEU A 389 -3.62 -17.79 3.83
N ILE A 390 -4.34 -16.86 4.44
CA ILE A 390 -5.78 -16.83 4.63
C ILE A 390 -6.36 -15.58 3.96
N PRO A 391 -7.59 -15.63 3.43
CA PRO A 391 -8.29 -14.46 2.92
C PRO A 391 -8.55 -13.41 4.02
N LEU A 392 -8.00 -12.22 3.85
CA LEU A 392 -8.23 -11.07 4.72
C LEU A 392 -9.66 -10.53 4.57
N HIS A 393 -10.22 -10.65 3.36
CA HIS A 393 -11.57 -10.18 3.06
C HIS A 393 -12.65 -10.84 3.93
N TYR A 394 -12.43 -12.07 4.40
CA TYR A 394 -13.33 -12.74 5.36
C TYR A 394 -13.49 -11.93 6.66
N TYR A 395 -12.40 -11.31 7.14
CA TYR A 395 -12.40 -10.49 8.35
C TYR A 395 -12.94 -9.08 8.10
N PHE A 396 -12.76 -8.55 6.89
CA PHE A 396 -13.41 -7.30 6.49
C PHE A 396 -14.94 -7.40 6.52
N ILE A 397 -15.52 -8.50 6.01
CA ILE A 397 -16.97 -8.73 6.08
C ILE A 397 -17.44 -8.87 7.54
N GLN A 398 -16.71 -9.60 8.38
CA GLN A 398 -17.04 -9.64 9.82
C GLN A 398 -17.00 -8.27 10.47
N ALA A 399 -16.05 -7.41 10.13
CA ALA A 399 -15.97 -6.05 10.67
C ALA A 399 -17.17 -5.18 10.26
N LEU A 400 -17.67 -5.35 9.04
CA LEU A 400 -18.91 -4.74 8.58
C LEU A 400 -20.12 -5.22 9.40
N ASP A 401 -20.26 -6.52 9.60
CA ASP A 401 -21.34 -7.10 10.40
C ASP A 401 -21.30 -6.61 11.85
N LEU A 402 -20.11 -6.59 12.47
CA LEU A 402 -19.89 -6.08 13.82
C LEU A 402 -20.25 -4.60 13.95
N MET A 403 -19.86 -3.77 12.98
CA MET A 403 -20.21 -2.35 12.98
C MET A 403 -21.71 -2.14 12.78
N TYR A 404 -22.33 -2.90 11.87
CA TYR A 404 -23.77 -2.82 11.67
C TYR A 404 -24.54 -3.23 12.94
N ASP A 405 -24.15 -4.32 13.60
CA ASP A 405 -24.78 -4.77 14.84
C ASP A 405 -24.58 -3.75 15.98
N HIS A 406 -23.40 -3.14 16.07
CA HIS A 406 -23.14 -2.05 17.02
C HIS A 406 -24.08 -0.86 16.82
N LEU A 407 -24.21 -0.37 15.58
CA LEU A 407 -25.04 0.79 15.27
C LEU A 407 -26.54 0.47 15.36
N LYS A 408 -26.93 -0.75 15.00
CA LYS A 408 -28.34 -1.14 14.94
C LYS A 408 -28.91 -1.55 16.31
N ASN A 409 -28.14 -2.31 17.08
CA ASN A 409 -28.60 -2.99 18.29
C ASN A 409 -27.87 -2.52 19.57
N GLY A 410 -26.83 -1.69 19.45
CA GLY A 410 -26.03 -1.23 20.59
C GLY A 410 -25.06 -2.29 21.12
N THR A 411 -24.82 -3.37 20.38
CA THR A 411 -23.84 -4.40 20.75
C THR A 411 -22.45 -3.78 20.87
N PRO A 412 -21.69 -4.00 21.95
CA PRO A 412 -20.32 -3.50 22.03
C PRO A 412 -19.43 -4.05 20.90
N LEU A 413 -18.59 -3.19 20.32
CA LEU A 413 -17.54 -3.65 19.42
C LEU A 413 -16.49 -4.48 20.19
N PRO A 414 -15.99 -5.60 19.63
CA PRO A 414 -14.93 -6.39 20.23
C PRO A 414 -13.72 -5.53 20.60
N PRO A 415 -12.99 -5.84 21.68
CA PRO A 415 -11.75 -5.17 21.99
C PRO A 415 -10.71 -5.40 20.88
N SER A 416 -9.75 -4.47 20.76
CA SER A 416 -8.65 -4.58 19.81
C SER A 416 -7.83 -5.84 20.09
N GLN A 417 -7.53 -6.62 19.06
CA GLN A 417 -6.97 -7.97 19.23
C GLN A 417 -6.17 -8.44 18.02
N VAL A 418 -5.29 -9.40 18.25
CA VAL A 418 -4.73 -10.26 17.20
C VAL A 418 -5.63 -11.48 17.04
N VAL A 419 -5.99 -11.80 15.80
CA VAL A 419 -6.67 -13.05 15.48
C VAL A 419 -5.63 -14.02 14.89
N HIS A 420 -5.31 -15.05 15.68
CA HIS A 420 -4.38 -16.09 15.29
C HIS A 420 -5.04 -17.10 14.35
N THR A 421 -4.80 -16.95 13.05
CA THR A 421 -5.27 -17.88 12.03
C THR A 421 -4.38 -19.12 11.92
N THR A 422 -4.91 -20.18 11.32
CA THR A 422 -4.13 -21.39 11.01
C THR A 422 -4.00 -21.55 9.50
N PRO A 423 -2.78 -21.54 8.92
CA PRO A 423 -2.57 -21.81 7.50
C PRO A 423 -3.23 -23.12 7.05
N ARG A 424 -3.62 -23.19 5.78
CA ARG A 424 -4.32 -24.36 5.22
C ARG A 424 -3.43 -25.62 5.18
N GLY A 425 -2.11 -25.44 5.24
CA GLY A 425 -1.13 -26.52 5.18
C GLY A 425 -0.80 -26.93 3.76
N ALA A 426 0.27 -27.71 3.61
CA ALA A 426 0.73 -28.18 2.30
C ALA A 426 -0.28 -29.16 1.66
N PRO A 427 -0.35 -29.24 0.33
CA PRO A 427 -1.08 -30.31 -0.36
C PRO A 427 -0.61 -31.68 0.14
N MET A 428 -1.54 -32.59 0.46
CA MET A 428 -1.23 -33.99 0.75
C MET A 428 -1.36 -34.83 -0.53
N PRO A 429 -0.38 -35.69 -0.89
CA PRO A 429 -0.48 -36.54 -2.07
C PRO A 429 -1.80 -37.35 -2.08
N PRO A 430 -2.51 -37.44 -3.23
CA PRO A 430 -2.16 -37.00 -4.58
C PRO A 430 -2.58 -35.55 -4.91
N ALA A 431 -3.06 -34.76 -3.95
CA ALA A 431 -3.51 -33.39 -4.21
C ALA A 431 -2.32 -32.46 -4.52
N ILE A 432 -2.55 -31.54 -5.45
CA ILE A 432 -1.58 -30.51 -5.86
C ILE A 432 -1.91 -29.11 -5.31
N ALA A 433 -3.11 -28.96 -4.72
CA ALA A 433 -3.58 -27.72 -4.10
C ALA A 433 -3.75 -27.90 -2.60
N ALA A 434 -3.61 -26.82 -1.83
CA ALA A 434 -3.81 -26.85 -0.39
C ALA A 434 -5.23 -27.35 0.00
N PRO A 435 -5.41 -27.95 1.19
CA PRO A 435 -6.73 -28.35 1.71
C PRO A 435 -7.74 -27.21 1.64
N GLN A 436 -9.03 -27.48 1.43
CA GLN A 436 -10.05 -26.43 1.41
C GLN A 436 -10.06 -25.64 2.73
N ILE A 437 -10.31 -24.34 2.64
CA ILE A 437 -10.40 -23.49 3.82
C ILE A 437 -11.62 -23.87 4.66
N SER A 438 -11.47 -23.83 5.98
CA SER A 438 -12.53 -24.11 6.95
C SER A 438 -12.50 -23.09 8.08
N THR A 439 -13.54 -23.08 8.92
CA THR A 439 -13.60 -22.21 10.12
C THR A 439 -12.48 -22.49 11.12
N ALA A 440 -11.84 -23.66 11.08
CA ALA A 440 -10.64 -23.93 11.88
C ALA A 440 -9.41 -23.12 11.41
N ASN A 441 -9.36 -22.74 10.13
CA ASN A 441 -8.31 -21.87 9.60
C ASN A 441 -8.56 -20.39 9.92
N VAL A 442 -9.84 -20.03 10.01
CA VAL A 442 -10.32 -18.64 10.11
C VAL A 442 -11.17 -18.41 11.36
N PRO A 443 -10.58 -18.50 12.57
CA PRO A 443 -11.33 -18.22 13.79
C PRO A 443 -11.94 -16.81 13.73
N PRO A 444 -13.14 -16.60 14.31
CA PRO A 444 -13.83 -15.31 14.24
C PRO A 444 -13.11 -14.25 15.07
N ILE A 445 -13.46 -12.98 14.83
CA ILE A 445 -13.09 -11.87 15.73
C ILE A 445 -13.83 -12.09 17.05
N ALA A 446 -13.10 -12.32 18.14
CA ALA A 446 -13.70 -12.73 19.41
C ALA A 446 -14.24 -11.52 20.19
N GLN A 447 -15.48 -11.61 20.69
CA GLN A 447 -16.02 -10.60 21.62
C GLN A 447 -15.25 -10.55 22.95
N THR A 448 -14.72 -11.71 23.36
CA THR A 448 -13.87 -11.85 24.54
C THR A 448 -12.60 -12.62 24.13
N PRO A 449 -11.59 -11.95 23.56
CA PRO A 449 -10.34 -12.60 23.20
C PRO A 449 -9.53 -13.00 24.44
N ALA A 450 -8.56 -13.89 24.27
CA ALA A 450 -7.63 -14.23 25.34
C ALA A 450 -6.79 -13.00 25.74
N ALA A 451 -6.27 -12.98 26.97
CA ALA A 451 -5.58 -11.80 27.50
C ALA A 451 -4.26 -11.50 26.76
N GLU A 452 -3.63 -12.56 26.27
CA GLU A 452 -2.44 -12.57 25.42
C GLU A 452 -2.70 -12.08 23.99
N ASP A 453 -3.95 -12.14 23.51
CA ASP A 453 -4.33 -11.72 22.15
C ASP A 453 -4.77 -10.24 22.11
N LEU A 454 -4.88 -9.58 23.27
CA LEU A 454 -5.32 -8.19 23.36
C LEU A 454 -4.24 -7.22 22.89
N ILE A 455 -4.61 -6.35 21.95
CA ILE A 455 -3.81 -5.19 21.55
C ILE A 455 -4.05 -4.06 22.56
N LYS A 456 -2.98 -3.58 23.20
CA LYS A 456 -3.07 -2.61 24.29
C LYS A 456 -2.24 -1.36 24.00
N PHE A 457 -2.76 -0.21 24.39
CA PHE A 457 -2.00 1.04 24.40
C PHE A 457 -1.83 1.51 25.84
N GLU A 458 -0.61 1.43 26.38
CA GLU A 458 -0.28 1.78 27.76
C GLU A 458 1.11 2.42 27.80
N ASP A 459 1.30 3.41 28.68
CA ASP A 459 2.59 4.12 28.86
C ASP A 459 3.25 4.58 27.55
N ALA A 460 2.44 5.18 26.66
CA ALA A 460 2.86 5.60 25.31
C ALA A 460 3.50 4.46 24.50
N THR A 461 3.01 3.24 24.67
CA THR A 461 3.45 2.06 23.94
C THR A 461 2.24 1.29 23.42
N LEU A 462 2.18 1.09 22.10
CA LEU A 462 1.26 0.18 21.46
C LEU A 462 1.86 -1.23 21.47
N LYS A 463 1.27 -2.12 22.26
CA LYS A 463 1.65 -3.54 22.37
C LYS A 463 0.76 -4.37 21.45
N ILE A 464 1.38 -4.98 20.45
CA ILE A 464 0.79 -5.95 19.54
C ILE A 464 1.27 -7.33 20.00
N PRO A 465 0.37 -8.28 20.32
CA PRO A 465 0.75 -9.67 20.52
C PRO A 465 1.53 -10.26 19.34
N GLU A 466 2.23 -11.36 19.61
CA GLU A 466 2.94 -12.10 18.55
C GLU A 466 1.98 -12.81 17.59
#